data_AF-A0A6L5XNR5-F1
#
_entry.id   AF-A0A6L5XNR5-F1
#
_cell.length_a   1.000
_cell.length_b   1.000
_cell.length_c   1.000
_cell.angle_alpha   90.00
_cell.angle_beta   90.00
_cell.angle_gamma   90.00
#
_symmetry.space_group_name_H-M   'P 1'
#
loop_
_entity.id
_entity.type
_entity.pdbx_description
1 polymer ?
#
loop_
_entity_poly.entity_id
_entity_poly.type
_entity_poly.pdbx_seq_one_letter_code
_entity_poly.pdbx_strand_id
1 'polypeptide(L)'
;MKKALVLLCCFWLALALTACGSGDEDKAGKTAGESAPAASAEPSAAPSLVPEAAETAPAVPASLPPATPEEKARADRMVDFYNTAAAALSGGWYGLPDVLLNNARAYLEDWRLAARPAVRGARGDAARGLAPAKGLFPAATEAQLAQWVRDMDKALDAMLADYKSLERYVKDDSVIDDGVRGKKLVESLGASHAVFMAARDSYLEIVEARAAQAEEVLLRDHPLQRQIVAAEKIFSLFRKAAGLLGPEKPDKEALEKLRRELESVLAKAGRPPFPASPELERSYRAFLKEAALFPEGLARGLAEGFYSPLRRDLNSIAARSREAYNAFARAANQS
;
A
#
# COMPACT_ATOMS: atom_id res chain seq x y z
N MET A 1 -52.81 -32.69 -7.86
CA MET A 1 -53.82 -31.79 -7.29
C MET A 1 -53.18 -30.43 -7.02
N LYS A 2 -53.95 -29.36 -7.23
CA LYS A 2 -53.60 -27.95 -7.48
C LYS A 2 -52.92 -27.19 -6.30
N LYS A 3 -51.86 -26.44 -6.64
CA LYS A 3 -51.56 -24.98 -6.41
C LYS A 3 -51.44 -24.49 -4.93
N ALA A 4 -50.45 -23.71 -4.50
CA ALA A 4 -49.86 -22.45 -5.03
C ALA A 4 -48.43 -22.23 -4.46
N LEU A 5 -47.40 -21.77 -5.21
CA LEU A 5 -47.03 -20.36 -5.57
C LEU A 5 -46.58 -19.56 -4.31
N VAL A 6 -45.46 -18.83 -4.16
CA VAL A 6 -44.41 -18.13 -4.95
C VAL A 6 -43.26 -17.88 -3.90
N LEU A 7 -41.94 -17.86 -4.12
CA LEU A 7 -41.14 -16.81 -4.79
C LEU A 7 -39.63 -17.15 -4.82
N LEU A 8 -39.06 -16.99 -6.03
CA LEU A 8 -37.66 -16.97 -6.48
C LEU A 8 -36.72 -16.16 -5.55
N CYS A 9 -35.49 -16.59 -5.28
CA CYS A 9 -34.24 -16.50 -6.07
C CYS A 9 -33.68 -15.07 -6.32
N CYS A 10 -32.34 -15.01 -6.18
CA CYS A 10 -31.40 -13.96 -6.63
C CYS A 10 -31.33 -12.71 -5.74
N PHE A 11 -30.23 -11.98 -5.56
CA PHE A 11 -28.77 -12.08 -5.69
C PHE A 11 -28.29 -10.65 -5.31
N TRP A 12 -27.07 -10.50 -4.80
CA TRP A 12 -26.24 -9.28 -4.79
C TRP A 12 -26.40 -8.19 -3.71
N LEU A 13 -25.20 -7.82 -3.25
CA LEU A 13 -24.78 -6.65 -2.47
C LEU A 13 -25.33 -5.31 -3.00
N ALA A 14 -25.49 -4.36 -2.08
CA ALA A 14 -25.13 -2.95 -2.32
C ALA A 14 -24.68 -2.26 -1.03
N LEU A 15 -23.41 -1.81 -1.03
CA LEU A 15 -22.91 -0.70 -0.23
C LEU A 15 -23.46 0.63 -0.80
N ALA A 16 -23.75 1.60 0.08
CA ALA A 16 -23.66 3.03 -0.17
C ALA A 16 -23.44 3.71 1.20
N LEU A 17 -22.26 4.25 1.54
CA LEU A 17 -21.73 5.58 1.16
C LEU A 17 -22.80 6.68 1.18
N THR A 18 -22.86 7.42 2.30
CA THR A 18 -23.34 8.80 2.32
C THR A 18 -22.23 9.68 2.87
N ALA A 19 -21.53 10.34 1.94
CA ALA A 19 -20.82 11.57 2.18
C ALA A 19 -21.59 12.72 1.51
N CYS A 20 -21.46 13.89 2.13
CA CYS A 20 -21.81 15.23 1.66
C CYS A 20 -23.27 15.70 1.83
N GLY A 21 -23.44 16.64 2.76
CA GLY A 21 -24.50 17.63 2.77
C GLY A 21 -23.95 18.97 3.23
N SER A 22 -23.67 19.86 2.27
CA SER A 22 -23.46 21.29 2.47
C SER A 22 -24.46 22.03 1.59
N GLY A 23 -25.24 22.92 2.21
CA GLY A 23 -25.67 24.22 1.67
C GLY A 23 -26.61 24.24 0.47
N ASP A 24 -27.83 24.69 0.73
CA ASP A 24 -28.85 25.18 -0.20
C ASP A 24 -28.35 26.24 -1.20
N GLU A 25 -28.96 26.29 -2.40
CA GLU A 25 -29.90 27.36 -2.78
C GLU A 25 -30.47 27.17 -4.20
N ASP A 26 -31.79 26.94 -4.23
CA ASP A 26 -32.83 27.54 -5.07
C ASP A 26 -32.67 27.83 -6.60
N LYS A 27 -33.50 27.07 -7.33
CA LYS A 27 -34.62 27.49 -8.20
C LYS A 27 -34.44 27.84 -9.69
N ALA A 28 -35.41 27.25 -10.40
CA ALA A 28 -36.08 27.64 -11.65
C ALA A 28 -35.25 27.48 -12.93
N GLY A 29 -35.69 26.78 -13.98
CA GLY A 29 -37.01 26.31 -14.38
C GLY A 29 -37.20 26.60 -15.88
N LYS A 30 -37.84 25.65 -16.59
CA LYS A 30 -38.54 25.82 -17.88
C LYS A 30 -37.80 25.49 -19.20
N THR A 31 -37.91 24.21 -19.55
CA THR A 31 -38.40 23.62 -20.83
C THR A 31 -38.43 24.43 -22.14
N ALA A 32 -37.90 23.74 -23.17
CA ALA A 32 -38.50 23.38 -24.47
C ALA A 32 -38.26 24.25 -25.73
N GLY A 33 -38.05 23.52 -26.84
CA GLY A 33 -38.25 23.97 -28.23
C GLY A 33 -36.95 24.09 -29.03
N GLU A 34 -36.43 23.11 -29.77
CA GLU A 34 -36.95 22.39 -30.95
C GLU A 34 -36.51 22.99 -32.30
N SER A 35 -36.00 22.09 -33.15
CA SER A 35 -35.87 22.15 -34.62
C SER A 35 -34.68 22.85 -35.30
N ALA A 36 -33.77 22.01 -35.81
CA ALA A 36 -33.17 22.14 -37.16
C ALA A 36 -34.23 21.73 -38.22
N PRO A 37 -34.00 21.76 -39.56
CA PRO A 37 -32.78 22.06 -40.33
C PRO A 37 -33.01 22.95 -41.57
N ALA A 38 -31.93 23.36 -42.26
CA ALA A 38 -31.80 23.27 -43.73
C ALA A 38 -30.53 23.96 -44.23
N ALA A 39 -29.81 23.26 -45.09
CA ALA A 39 -28.65 23.71 -45.84
C ALA A 39 -29.03 24.64 -47.00
N SER A 40 -28.14 25.57 -47.37
CA SER A 40 -27.64 25.75 -48.76
C SER A 40 -26.71 26.97 -48.89
N ALA A 41 -25.53 26.70 -49.46
CA ALA A 41 -24.74 27.49 -50.42
C ALA A 41 -24.37 28.97 -50.14
N GLU A 42 -23.05 29.18 -49.99
CA GLU A 42 -22.22 30.36 -50.31
C GLU A 42 -22.44 30.90 -51.76
N PRO A 43 -21.94 32.11 -52.17
CA PRO A 43 -20.73 32.78 -51.66
C PRO A 43 -20.71 34.33 -51.57
N SER A 44 -19.58 34.82 -51.03
CA SER A 44 -18.89 36.07 -51.38
C SER A 44 -19.32 37.38 -50.69
N ALA A 45 -18.58 37.76 -49.65
CA ALA A 45 -18.05 39.11 -49.46
C ALA A 45 -16.98 39.13 -48.33
N ALA A 46 -15.79 39.66 -48.61
CA ALA A 46 -14.81 40.04 -47.59
C ALA A 46 -15.40 41.16 -46.68
N PRO A 47 -14.96 41.34 -45.41
CA PRO A 47 -13.68 42.03 -45.15
C PRO A 47 -12.93 41.67 -43.83
N SER A 48 -11.65 42.06 -43.82
CA SER A 48 -10.87 42.64 -42.71
C SER A 48 -10.84 42.03 -41.31
N LEU A 49 -9.67 41.47 -41.00
CA LEU A 49 -8.78 41.73 -39.84
C LEU A 49 -9.44 41.93 -38.45
N VAL A 50 -9.31 40.90 -37.61
CA VAL A 50 -9.27 41.00 -36.15
C VAL A 50 -8.02 40.26 -35.67
N PRO A 51 -7.20 40.80 -34.75
CA PRO A 51 -5.97 40.14 -34.32
C PRO A 51 -6.27 38.87 -33.53
N GLU A 52 -5.60 37.81 -33.91
CA GLU A 52 -5.55 36.51 -33.24
C GLU A 52 -5.10 36.71 -31.78
N ALA A 53 -6.05 36.54 -30.86
CA ALA A 53 -5.76 36.50 -29.43
C ALA A 53 -4.86 35.29 -29.19
N ALA A 54 -3.58 35.57 -28.95
CA ALA A 54 -2.61 34.58 -28.50
C ALA A 54 -3.20 33.81 -27.32
N GLU A 55 -3.49 32.53 -27.54
CA GLU A 55 -3.74 31.57 -26.47
C GLU A 55 -2.58 31.68 -25.49
N THR A 56 -2.88 32.29 -24.34
CA THR A 56 -1.93 32.35 -23.24
C THR A 56 -1.80 30.91 -22.77
N ALA A 57 -0.67 30.29 -23.07
CA ALA A 57 -0.32 28.97 -22.57
C ALA A 57 -0.59 28.94 -21.05
N PRO A 58 -1.21 27.86 -20.52
CA PRO A 58 -1.45 27.76 -19.09
C PRO A 58 -0.12 27.95 -18.35
N ALA A 59 -0.12 28.90 -17.42
CA ALA A 59 1.04 29.21 -16.61
C ALA A 59 1.59 27.93 -15.99
N VAL A 60 2.82 27.57 -16.37
CA VAL A 60 3.59 26.52 -15.70
C VAL A 60 3.62 26.90 -14.22
N PRO A 61 3.14 26.05 -13.28
CA PRO A 61 3.21 26.37 -11.88
C PRO A 61 4.66 26.67 -11.53
N ALA A 62 4.90 27.85 -10.94
CA ALA A 62 6.24 28.28 -10.55
C ALA A 62 6.90 27.14 -9.77
N SER A 63 8.07 26.70 -10.24
CA SER A 63 8.87 25.69 -9.55
C SER A 63 9.04 26.12 -8.11
N LEU A 64 8.67 25.25 -7.17
CA LEU A 64 8.87 25.48 -5.74
C LEU A 64 10.33 25.91 -5.50
N PRO A 65 10.60 26.85 -4.58
CA PRO A 65 11.96 27.23 -4.27
C PRO A 65 12.76 26.01 -3.77
N PRO A 66 14.08 25.99 -4.03
CA PRO A 66 14.93 24.87 -3.67
C PRO A 66 14.86 24.59 -2.17
N ALA A 67 14.91 23.31 -1.80
CA ALA A 67 14.78 22.91 -0.40
C ALA A 67 15.99 23.38 0.44
N THR A 68 15.72 23.99 1.59
CA THR A 68 16.75 24.45 2.52
C THR A 68 17.50 23.27 3.17
N PRO A 69 18.73 23.47 3.67
CA PRO A 69 19.48 22.41 4.37
C PRO A 69 18.74 21.83 5.59
N GLU A 70 17.97 22.66 6.30
CA GLU A 70 17.18 22.21 7.46
C GLU A 70 15.99 21.34 7.04
N GLU A 71 15.31 21.70 5.95
CA GLU A 71 14.22 20.90 5.37
C GLU A 71 14.75 19.55 4.90
N LYS A 72 15.90 19.53 4.22
CA LYS A 72 16.60 18.32 3.77
C LYS A 72 17.00 17.42 4.94
N ALA A 73 17.62 17.97 5.99
CA ALA A 73 17.99 17.19 7.18
C ALA A 73 16.77 16.64 7.96
N ARG A 74 15.63 17.35 7.93
CA ARG A 74 14.37 16.83 8.48
C ARG A 74 13.80 15.71 7.61
N ALA A 75 13.85 15.87 6.30
CA ALA A 75 13.39 14.88 5.34
C ALA A 75 14.21 13.58 5.41
N ASP A 76 15.54 13.67 5.50
CA ASP A 76 16.42 12.51 5.70
C ASP A 76 16.03 11.72 6.96
N ARG A 77 15.87 12.40 8.11
CA ARG A 77 15.44 11.73 9.35
C ARG A 77 14.08 11.05 9.23
N MET A 78 13.17 11.62 8.44
CA MET A 78 11.86 11.02 8.20
C MET A 78 11.98 9.74 7.37
N VAL A 79 12.78 9.77 6.31
CA VAL A 79 13.08 8.60 5.49
C VAL A 79 13.75 7.48 6.29
N ASP A 80 14.73 7.82 7.15
CA ASP A 80 15.38 6.89 8.08
C ASP A 80 14.39 6.21 9.01
N PHE A 81 13.49 7.00 9.58
CA PHE A 81 12.45 6.49 10.47
C PHE A 81 11.51 5.54 9.74
N TYR A 82 11.04 5.91 8.54
CA TYR A 82 10.19 5.02 7.74
C TYR A 82 10.88 3.68 7.45
N ASN A 83 12.15 3.67 7.03
CA ASN A 83 12.88 2.44 6.74
C ASN A 83 12.99 1.55 7.97
N THR A 84 13.31 2.16 9.11
CA THR A 84 13.40 1.46 10.41
C THR A 84 12.05 0.84 10.77
N ALA A 85 10.97 1.60 10.62
CA ALA A 85 9.63 1.14 10.96
C ALA A 85 9.14 0.03 10.02
N ALA A 86 9.34 0.17 8.70
CA ALA A 86 8.98 -0.84 7.72
C ALA A 86 9.75 -2.15 7.95
N ALA A 87 11.06 -2.07 8.23
CA ALA A 87 11.86 -3.23 8.58
C ALA A 87 11.34 -3.94 9.85
N ALA A 88 11.05 -3.16 10.91
CA ALA A 88 10.51 -3.70 12.16
C ALA A 88 9.14 -4.38 11.97
N LEU A 89 8.26 -3.84 11.12
CA LEU A 89 6.93 -4.40 10.84
C LEU A 89 6.97 -5.62 9.90
N SER A 90 7.98 -5.74 9.04
CA SER A 90 8.10 -6.83 8.08
C SER A 90 8.53 -8.18 8.68
N GLY A 91 9.08 -8.17 9.90
CA GLY A 91 9.70 -9.34 10.51
C GLY A 91 9.66 -9.35 12.04
N GLY A 92 10.43 -10.27 12.62
CA GLY A 92 10.54 -10.40 14.09
C GLY A 92 9.19 -10.55 14.78
N TRP A 93 8.94 -9.74 15.80
CA TRP A 93 7.71 -9.79 16.58
C TRP A 93 6.48 -9.34 15.80
N TYR A 94 6.60 -8.36 14.90
CA TYR A 94 5.46 -7.81 14.14
C TYR A 94 5.17 -8.57 12.83
N GLY A 95 6.08 -9.44 12.38
CA GLY A 95 5.82 -10.43 11.34
C GLY A 95 5.23 -11.76 11.85
N LEU A 96 5.22 -11.98 13.16
CA LEU A 96 4.74 -13.22 13.79
C LEU A 96 3.22 -13.47 13.62
N PRO A 97 2.32 -12.48 13.69
CA PRO A 97 0.88 -12.68 13.59
C PRO A 97 0.44 -13.50 12.37
N ASP A 98 0.98 -13.18 11.19
CA ASP A 98 0.68 -13.91 9.97
C ASP A 98 1.05 -15.39 10.12
N VAL A 99 2.24 -15.69 10.66
CA VAL A 99 2.70 -17.08 10.83
C VAL A 99 1.82 -17.85 11.82
N LEU A 100 1.43 -17.23 12.94
CA LEU A 100 0.54 -17.87 13.92
C LEU A 100 -0.81 -18.25 13.31
N LEU A 101 -1.43 -17.33 12.57
CA LEU A 101 -2.73 -17.60 11.94
C LEU A 101 -2.64 -18.67 10.87
N ASN A 102 -1.58 -18.67 10.07
CA ASN A 102 -1.38 -19.71 9.06
C ASN A 102 -1.19 -21.09 9.67
N ASN A 103 -0.37 -21.20 10.71
CA ASN A 103 -0.18 -22.47 11.41
C ASN A 103 -1.48 -22.95 12.07
N ALA A 104 -2.26 -22.03 12.64
CA ALA A 104 -3.54 -22.35 13.27
C ALA A 104 -4.60 -22.80 12.24
N ARG A 105 -4.60 -22.21 11.05
CA ARG A 105 -5.45 -22.66 9.92
C ARG A 105 -5.03 -24.04 9.40
N ALA A 106 -3.73 -24.28 9.23
CA ALA A 106 -3.21 -25.58 8.81
C ALA A 106 -3.61 -26.70 9.77
N TYR A 107 -3.58 -26.44 11.09
CA TYR A 107 -4.06 -27.37 12.10
C TYR A 107 -5.50 -27.85 11.85
N LEU A 108 -6.40 -27.02 11.30
CA LEU A 108 -7.78 -27.45 11.02
C LEU A 108 -7.87 -28.46 9.88
N GLU A 109 -6.82 -28.60 9.07
CA GLU A 109 -6.74 -29.52 7.94
C GLU A 109 -6.07 -30.83 8.33
N ASP A 110 -4.95 -30.76 9.06
CA ASP A 110 -4.06 -31.90 9.31
C ASP A 110 -4.02 -32.35 10.79
N TRP A 111 -4.74 -31.64 11.68
CA TRP A 111 -4.78 -31.85 13.12
C TRP A 111 -3.41 -31.78 13.79
N ARG A 112 -2.46 -31.10 13.16
CA ARG A 112 -1.08 -30.95 13.63
C ARG A 112 -0.72 -29.49 13.74
N LEU A 113 -0.69 -29.01 14.98
CA LEU A 113 -0.23 -27.66 15.24
C LEU A 113 1.30 -27.58 15.18
N ALA A 114 1.82 -26.80 14.24
CA ALA A 114 3.24 -26.46 14.21
C ALA A 114 3.66 -25.75 15.51
N ALA A 115 4.93 -25.89 15.92
CA ALA A 115 5.42 -25.15 17.08
C ALA A 115 5.44 -23.65 16.80
N ARG A 116 5.15 -22.83 17.83
CA ARG A 116 5.30 -21.38 17.73
C ARG A 116 6.73 -21.02 17.29
N PRO A 117 6.90 -20.22 16.22
CA PRO A 117 8.21 -19.74 15.80
C PRO A 117 8.94 -18.99 16.91
N ALA A 118 10.25 -19.22 17.02
CA ALA A 118 11.10 -18.44 17.91
C ALA A 118 11.36 -17.06 17.31
N VAL A 119 11.22 -16.02 18.13
CA VAL A 119 11.57 -14.63 17.77
C VAL A 119 12.73 -14.18 18.64
N ARG A 120 13.76 -13.58 18.04
CA ARG A 120 14.93 -13.06 18.74
C ARG A 120 14.67 -11.66 19.31
N GLY A 121 15.31 -11.34 20.43
CA GLY A 121 15.26 -10.01 21.06
C GLY A 121 13.95 -9.73 21.82
N ALA A 122 13.96 -8.67 22.64
CA ALA A 122 12.76 -8.27 23.36
C ALA A 122 11.80 -7.54 22.42
N ARG A 123 10.49 -7.73 22.61
CA ARG A 123 9.48 -7.02 21.80
C ARG A 123 9.59 -5.50 21.91
N GLY A 124 9.92 -5.00 23.11
CA GLY A 124 10.18 -3.58 23.33
C GLY A 124 11.30 -3.01 22.46
N ASP A 125 12.28 -3.83 22.06
CA ASP A 125 13.35 -3.40 21.14
C ASP A 125 12.81 -3.17 19.74
N ALA A 126 11.93 -4.05 19.26
CA ALA A 126 11.24 -3.88 17.98
C ALA A 126 10.28 -2.67 18.02
N ALA A 127 9.53 -2.50 19.11
CA ALA A 127 8.61 -1.38 19.30
C ALA A 127 9.32 -0.02 19.30
N ARG A 128 10.56 0.05 19.79
CA ARG A 128 11.38 1.29 19.73
C ARG A 128 11.64 1.75 18.30
N GLY A 129 11.75 0.83 17.33
CA GLY A 129 11.88 1.16 15.92
C GLY A 129 10.61 1.78 15.29
N LEU A 130 9.48 1.71 15.99
CA LEU A 130 8.19 2.28 15.58
C LEU A 130 7.88 3.62 16.26
N ALA A 131 8.75 4.10 17.15
CA ALA A 131 8.58 5.38 17.83
C ALA A 131 9.33 6.48 17.06
N PRO A 132 8.63 7.49 16.48
CA PRO A 132 9.31 8.58 15.81
C PRO A 132 10.08 9.45 16.81
N ALA A 133 11.21 10.00 16.38
CA ALA A 133 11.89 11.06 17.10
C ALA A 133 10.99 12.31 17.18
N LYS A 134 11.06 13.03 18.31
CA LYS A 134 10.23 14.22 18.55
C LYS A 134 10.34 15.24 17.41
N GLY A 135 9.19 15.67 16.90
CA GLY A 135 9.10 16.72 15.89
C GLY A 135 9.26 16.23 14.46
N LEU A 136 9.33 14.91 14.22
CA LEU A 136 9.13 14.33 12.89
C LEU A 136 7.67 14.41 12.46
N PHE A 137 6.77 14.29 13.43
CA PHE A 137 5.34 14.38 13.24
C PHE A 137 4.72 15.42 14.19
N PRO A 138 3.52 15.93 13.89
CA PRO A 138 2.73 16.64 14.89
C PRO A 138 2.47 15.76 16.12
N ALA A 139 2.40 16.35 17.32
CA ALA A 139 2.25 15.60 18.56
C ALA A 139 1.01 14.69 18.59
N ALA A 140 -0.11 15.13 17.98
CA ALA A 140 -1.31 14.32 17.84
C ALA A 140 -1.06 13.05 17.01
N THR A 141 -0.29 13.17 15.91
CA THR A 141 0.10 12.04 15.07
C THR A 141 1.08 11.13 15.79
N GLU A 142 2.06 11.67 16.54
CA GLU A 142 2.96 10.85 17.37
C GLU A 142 2.18 10.02 18.39
N ALA A 143 1.17 10.62 19.05
CA ALA A 143 0.31 9.92 19.99
C ALA A 143 -0.53 8.81 19.32
N GLN A 144 -1.02 9.07 18.10
CA GLN A 144 -1.79 8.10 17.31
C GLN A 144 -0.91 6.93 16.84
N LEU A 145 0.31 7.20 16.36
CA LEU A 145 1.28 6.16 16.00
C LEU A 145 1.59 5.27 17.20
N ALA A 146 1.83 5.88 18.37
CA ALA A 146 2.05 5.13 19.60
C ALA A 146 0.82 4.31 20.03
N GLN A 147 -0.40 4.79 19.75
CA GLN A 147 -1.63 4.04 20.01
C GLN A 147 -1.73 2.80 19.12
N TRP A 148 -1.46 2.92 17.82
CA TRP A 148 -1.47 1.74 16.93
C TRP A 148 -0.42 0.71 17.32
N VAL A 149 0.76 1.12 17.80
CA VAL A 149 1.75 0.18 18.34
C VAL A 149 1.21 -0.57 19.56
N ARG A 150 0.52 0.12 20.49
CA ARG A 150 -0.15 -0.53 21.63
C ARG A 150 -1.26 -1.48 21.19
N ASP A 151 -2.04 -1.11 20.18
CA ASP A 151 -3.12 -1.94 19.65
C ASP A 151 -2.57 -3.20 18.98
N MET A 152 -1.48 -3.08 18.20
CA MET A 152 -0.74 -4.21 17.65
C MET A 152 -0.20 -5.13 18.76
N ASP A 153 0.45 -4.58 19.78
CA ASP A 153 1.00 -5.38 20.89
C ASP A 153 -0.10 -6.15 21.64
N LYS A 154 -1.23 -5.48 21.92
CA LYS A 154 -2.39 -6.08 22.59
C LYS A 154 -3.00 -7.21 21.75
N ALA A 155 -3.17 -6.98 20.45
CA ALA A 155 -3.70 -7.98 19.54
C ALA A 155 -2.75 -9.19 19.43
N LEU A 156 -1.44 -8.95 19.34
CA LEU A 156 -0.43 -10.01 19.33
C LEU A 156 -0.44 -10.82 20.64
N ASP A 157 -0.60 -10.19 21.80
CA ASP A 157 -0.71 -10.92 23.07
C ASP A 157 -1.95 -11.82 23.13
N ALA A 158 -3.08 -11.36 22.60
CA ALA A 158 -4.28 -12.18 22.47
C ALA A 158 -4.03 -13.38 21.54
N MET A 159 -3.40 -13.16 20.37
CA MET A 159 -3.04 -14.24 19.44
C MET A 159 -2.09 -15.26 20.08
N LEU A 160 -1.10 -14.81 20.85
CA LEU A 160 -0.16 -15.69 21.56
C LEU A 160 -0.86 -16.51 22.65
N ALA A 161 -1.84 -15.93 23.35
CA ALA A 161 -2.63 -16.63 24.35
C ALA A 161 -3.53 -17.70 23.72
N ASP A 162 -4.19 -17.38 22.61
CA ASP A 162 -5.03 -18.32 21.86
C ASP A 162 -4.19 -19.45 21.26
N TYR A 163 -3.04 -19.13 20.65
CA TYR A 163 -2.13 -20.13 20.11
C TYR A 163 -1.59 -21.07 21.18
N LYS A 164 -1.23 -20.54 22.36
CA LYS A 164 -0.82 -21.37 23.51
C LYS A 164 -1.96 -22.24 24.03
N SER A 165 -3.19 -21.76 23.97
CA SER A 165 -4.37 -22.54 24.36
C SER A 165 -4.63 -23.66 23.35
N LEU A 166 -4.42 -23.40 22.06
CA LEU A 166 -4.49 -24.40 21.01
C LEU A 166 -3.37 -25.44 21.15
N GLU A 167 -2.13 -25.04 21.43
CA GLU A 167 -1.02 -25.96 21.72
C GLU A 167 -1.33 -26.90 22.88
N ARG A 168 -1.96 -26.39 23.95
CA ARG A 168 -2.37 -27.23 25.09
C ARG A 168 -3.50 -28.18 24.71
N TYR A 169 -4.49 -27.70 23.97
CA TYR A 169 -5.62 -28.49 23.51
C TYR A 169 -5.18 -29.69 22.65
N VAL A 170 -4.30 -29.44 21.69
CA VAL A 170 -3.79 -30.48 20.77
C VAL A 170 -2.89 -31.51 21.46
N LYS A 171 -2.24 -31.13 22.57
CA LYS A 171 -1.37 -32.03 23.37
C LYS A 171 -2.12 -32.79 24.47
N ASP A 172 -3.41 -32.51 24.65
CA ASP A 172 -4.19 -33.12 25.71
C ASP A 172 -4.75 -34.48 25.24
N ASP A 173 -4.01 -35.56 25.52
CA ASP A 173 -4.39 -36.93 25.15
C ASP A 173 -5.71 -37.40 25.80
N SER A 174 -6.24 -36.66 26.77
CA SER A 174 -7.55 -36.95 27.40
C SER A 174 -8.74 -36.41 26.59
N VAL A 175 -8.48 -35.56 25.60
CA VAL A 175 -9.49 -34.94 24.76
C VAL A 175 -9.68 -35.74 23.48
N ILE A 176 -10.91 -36.14 23.20
CA ILE A 176 -11.30 -36.58 21.86
C ILE A 176 -11.63 -35.31 21.06
N ASP A 177 -10.71 -34.93 20.18
CA ASP A 177 -10.83 -33.71 19.37
C ASP A 177 -11.94 -33.88 18.31
N ASP A 178 -13.05 -33.16 18.50
CA ASP A 178 -14.16 -33.05 17.55
C ASP A 178 -14.05 -31.81 16.63
N GLY A 179 -12.96 -31.05 16.79
CA GLY A 179 -12.66 -29.82 16.05
C GLY A 179 -13.45 -28.61 16.47
N VAL A 180 -14.44 -28.72 17.37
CA VAL A 180 -15.29 -27.58 17.76
C VAL A 180 -14.46 -26.55 18.52
N ARG A 181 -13.69 -27.02 19.52
CA ARG A 181 -12.85 -26.12 20.32
C ARG A 181 -11.66 -25.59 19.54
N GLY A 182 -11.05 -26.43 18.68
CA GLY A 182 -10.01 -26.02 17.75
C GLY A 182 -10.47 -24.88 16.84
N LYS A 183 -11.62 -25.04 16.17
CA LYS A 183 -12.22 -24.00 15.30
C LYS A 183 -12.44 -22.68 16.05
N LYS A 184 -13.03 -22.73 17.24
CA LYS A 184 -13.28 -21.52 18.05
C LYS A 184 -12.00 -20.76 18.40
N LEU A 185 -10.91 -21.47 18.72
CA LEU A 185 -9.61 -20.85 19.00
C LEU A 185 -9.01 -20.22 17.73
N VAL A 186 -9.12 -20.90 16.59
CA VAL A 186 -8.65 -20.37 15.29
C VAL A 186 -9.45 -19.14 14.87
N GLU A 187 -10.76 -19.12 15.10
CA GLU A 187 -11.63 -17.95 14.87
C GLU A 187 -11.23 -16.75 15.73
N SER A 188 -11.01 -16.97 17.04
CA SER A 188 -10.54 -15.93 17.97
C SER A 188 -9.18 -15.36 17.56
N LEU A 189 -8.26 -16.23 17.14
CA LEU A 189 -6.95 -15.85 16.63
C LEU A 189 -7.07 -15.04 15.34
N GLY A 190 -7.98 -15.42 14.43
CA GLY A 190 -8.31 -14.67 13.23
C GLY A 190 -8.88 -13.28 13.52
N ALA A 191 -9.75 -13.15 14.52
CA ALA A 191 -10.29 -11.85 14.93
C ALA A 191 -9.19 -10.93 15.49
N SER A 192 -8.30 -11.47 16.33
CA SER A 192 -7.16 -10.71 16.86
C SER A 192 -6.16 -10.34 15.77
N HIS A 193 -5.92 -11.22 14.80
CA HIS A 193 -5.11 -10.93 13.61
C HIS A 193 -5.68 -9.77 12.80
N ALA A 194 -6.99 -9.74 12.55
CA ALA A 194 -7.62 -8.64 11.82
C ALA A 194 -7.42 -7.29 12.51
N VAL A 195 -7.54 -7.24 13.85
CA VAL A 195 -7.26 -6.03 14.65
C VAL A 195 -5.80 -5.60 14.52
N PHE A 196 -4.87 -6.57 14.63
CA PHE A 196 -3.44 -6.31 14.44
C PHE A 196 -3.15 -5.69 13.07
N MET A 197 -3.71 -6.29 12.02
CA MET A 197 -3.49 -5.87 10.63
C MET A 197 -4.05 -4.48 10.36
N ALA A 198 -5.26 -4.19 10.85
CA ALA A 198 -5.84 -2.86 10.74
C ALA A 198 -4.95 -1.78 11.38
N ALA A 199 -4.43 -2.02 12.59
CA ALA A 199 -3.53 -1.09 13.26
C ALA A 199 -2.19 -0.92 12.50
N ARG A 200 -1.63 -2.03 11.99
CA ARG A 200 -0.40 -2.01 11.19
C ARG A 200 -0.57 -1.21 9.90
N ASP A 201 -1.66 -1.45 9.18
CA ASP A 201 -1.91 -0.84 7.89
C ASP A 201 -2.18 0.68 8.05
N SER A 202 -2.96 1.08 9.06
CA SER A 202 -3.15 2.50 9.40
C SER A 202 -1.86 3.19 9.84
N TYR A 203 -1.02 2.51 10.61
CA TYR A 203 0.31 3.01 10.97
C TYR A 203 1.17 3.26 9.72
N LEU A 204 1.26 2.25 8.84
CA LEU A 204 2.10 2.32 7.64
C LEU A 204 1.60 3.39 6.66
N GLU A 205 0.29 3.55 6.49
CA GLU A 205 -0.28 4.57 5.61
C GLU A 205 0.21 5.97 5.97
N ILE A 206 0.17 6.34 7.26
CA ILE A 206 0.61 7.66 7.73
C ILE A 206 2.12 7.84 7.58
N VAL A 207 2.90 6.83 7.98
CA VAL A 207 4.37 6.93 7.94
C VAL A 207 4.88 6.93 6.51
N GLU A 208 4.29 6.13 5.62
CA GLU A 208 4.62 6.10 4.18
C GLU A 208 4.25 7.40 3.48
N ALA A 209 3.05 7.95 3.73
CA ALA A 209 2.65 9.23 3.17
C ALA A 209 3.59 10.36 3.58
N ARG A 210 4.04 10.36 4.84
CA ARG A 210 5.00 11.35 5.33
C ARG A 210 6.41 11.14 4.77
N ALA A 211 6.83 9.90 4.58
CA ALA A 211 8.10 9.57 3.93
C ALA A 211 8.11 10.01 2.46
N ALA A 212 7.01 9.82 1.73
CA ALA A 212 6.89 10.29 0.34
C ALA A 212 7.03 11.81 0.24
N GLN A 213 6.41 12.58 1.14
CA GLN A 213 6.61 14.04 1.21
C GLN A 213 8.06 14.43 1.51
N ALA A 214 8.75 13.64 2.36
CA ALA A 214 10.15 13.85 2.64
C ALA A 214 11.04 13.55 1.42
N GLU A 215 10.76 12.46 0.70
CA GLU A 215 11.43 12.13 -0.56
C GLU A 215 11.28 13.26 -1.59
N GLU A 216 10.07 13.83 -1.76
CA GLU A 216 9.83 14.99 -2.63
C GLU A 216 10.71 16.20 -2.26
N VAL A 217 10.91 16.46 -0.95
CA VAL A 217 11.79 17.54 -0.47
C VAL A 217 13.25 17.25 -0.82
N LEU A 218 13.71 16.02 -0.64
CA LEU A 218 15.09 15.62 -0.96
C LEU A 218 15.38 15.71 -2.47
N LEU A 219 14.36 15.54 -3.29
CA LEU A 219 14.48 15.35 -4.74
C LEU A 219 14.00 16.54 -5.57
N ARG A 220 13.53 17.63 -4.93
CA ARG A 220 12.87 18.78 -5.56
C ARG A 220 13.63 19.39 -6.76
N ASP A 221 14.95 19.46 -6.68
CA ASP A 221 15.80 20.14 -7.67
C ASP A 221 16.71 19.18 -8.44
N HIS A 222 16.39 17.87 -8.40
CA HIS A 222 17.35 16.85 -8.80
C HIS A 222 17.35 16.61 -10.32
N PRO A 223 18.52 16.54 -11.00
CA PRO A 223 18.60 16.33 -12.45
C PRO A 223 18.02 14.98 -12.94
N LEU A 224 17.78 14.05 -12.02
CA LEU A 224 17.14 12.75 -12.28
C LEU A 224 15.61 12.74 -12.11
N GLN A 225 14.92 13.86 -12.36
CA GLN A 225 13.46 13.98 -12.19
C GLN A 225 12.67 12.86 -12.89
N ARG A 226 13.12 12.43 -14.08
CA ARG A 226 12.50 11.30 -14.82
C ARG A 226 12.57 9.98 -14.03
N GLN A 227 13.70 9.71 -13.38
CA GLN A 227 13.94 8.51 -12.58
C GLN A 227 13.12 8.52 -11.29
N ILE A 228 12.94 9.70 -10.70
CA ILE A 228 12.12 9.93 -9.49
C ILE A 228 10.64 9.65 -9.80
N VAL A 229 10.09 10.25 -10.86
CA VAL A 229 8.71 9.99 -11.30
C VAL A 229 8.48 8.51 -11.64
N ALA A 230 9.48 7.86 -12.24
CA ALA A 230 9.39 6.42 -12.51
C ALA A 230 9.37 5.57 -11.23
N ALA A 231 10.13 5.95 -10.20
CA ALA A 231 10.13 5.26 -8.91
C ALA A 231 8.79 5.43 -8.17
N GLU A 232 8.21 6.64 -8.16
CA GLU A 232 6.87 6.89 -7.62
C GLU A 232 5.81 6.01 -8.28
N LYS A 233 5.89 5.89 -9.61
CA LYS A 233 4.99 5.01 -10.37
C LYS A 233 5.17 3.54 -9.98
N ILE A 234 6.40 3.07 -9.76
CA ILE A 234 6.69 1.70 -9.27
C ILE A 234 6.06 1.48 -7.90
N PHE A 235 6.27 2.38 -6.93
CA PHE A 235 5.66 2.25 -5.60
C PHE A 235 4.13 2.35 -5.61
N SER A 236 3.57 3.17 -6.50
CA SER A 236 2.11 3.18 -6.73
C SER A 236 1.59 1.81 -7.18
N LEU A 237 2.33 1.11 -8.06
CA LEU A 237 1.97 -0.23 -8.49
C LEU A 237 2.14 -1.27 -7.38
N PHE A 238 3.15 -1.16 -6.51
CA PHE A 238 3.26 -2.02 -5.32
C PHE A 238 2.05 -1.88 -4.40
N ARG A 239 1.63 -0.64 -4.11
CA ARG A 239 0.44 -0.38 -3.28
C ARG A 239 -0.84 -0.94 -3.91
N LYS A 240 -1.01 -0.77 -5.22
CA LYS A 240 -2.12 -1.39 -5.95
C LYS A 240 -2.09 -2.91 -5.87
N ALA A 241 -0.91 -3.53 -5.97
CA ALA A 241 -0.76 -4.97 -5.83
C ALA A 241 -1.15 -5.44 -4.42
N ALA A 242 -0.72 -4.73 -3.37
CA ALA A 242 -1.10 -5.03 -2.00
C ALA A 242 -2.64 -5.01 -1.81
N GLY A 243 -3.33 -4.01 -2.37
CA GLY A 243 -4.80 -3.94 -2.34
C GLY A 243 -5.47 -5.11 -3.07
N LEU A 244 -4.94 -5.52 -4.24
CA LEU A 244 -5.46 -6.67 -4.99
C LEU A 244 -5.18 -8.02 -4.33
N LEU A 245 -4.12 -8.09 -3.52
CA LEU A 245 -3.76 -9.29 -2.76
C LEU A 245 -4.54 -9.39 -1.45
N GLY A 246 -5.06 -8.29 -0.90
CA GLY A 246 -5.80 -8.27 0.37
C GLY A 246 -6.91 -9.34 0.50
N PRO A 247 -7.78 -9.54 -0.52
CA PRO A 247 -8.81 -10.57 -0.49
C PRO A 247 -8.27 -12.00 -0.38
N GLU A 248 -9.06 -12.89 0.23
CA GLU A 248 -8.74 -14.33 0.35
C GLU A 248 -8.58 -15.00 -1.02
N LYS A 249 -9.37 -14.54 -2.00
CA LYS A 249 -9.26 -14.93 -3.40
C LYS A 249 -8.88 -13.71 -4.25
N PRO A 250 -7.58 -13.47 -4.49
CA PRO A 250 -7.10 -12.34 -5.28
C PRO A 250 -7.59 -12.37 -6.73
N ASP A 251 -7.85 -11.20 -7.30
CA ASP A 251 -8.15 -11.05 -8.72
C ASP A 251 -6.88 -11.29 -9.56
N LYS A 252 -6.81 -12.48 -10.16
CA LYS A 252 -5.66 -12.92 -10.95
C LYS A 252 -5.47 -12.10 -12.24
N GLU A 253 -6.56 -11.66 -12.89
CA GLU A 253 -6.46 -10.88 -14.13
C GLU A 253 -5.94 -9.47 -13.85
N ALA A 254 -6.46 -8.83 -12.80
CA ALA A 254 -5.98 -7.53 -12.37
C ALA A 254 -4.50 -7.57 -11.95
N LEU A 255 -4.08 -8.63 -11.24
CA LEU A 255 -2.70 -8.84 -10.83
C LEU A 255 -1.76 -9.09 -12.02
N GLU A 256 -2.19 -9.88 -13.01
CA GLU A 256 -1.39 -10.12 -14.23
C GLU A 256 -1.23 -8.84 -15.06
N LYS A 257 -2.29 -8.02 -15.18
CA LYS A 257 -2.23 -6.71 -15.83
C LYS A 257 -1.26 -5.78 -15.09
N LEU A 258 -1.35 -5.73 -13.77
CA LEU A 258 -0.47 -4.92 -12.93
C LEU A 258 1.00 -5.38 -13.06
N ARG A 259 1.26 -6.69 -13.06
CA ARG A 259 2.61 -7.26 -13.26
C ARG A 259 3.23 -6.77 -14.56
N ARG A 260 2.49 -6.84 -15.69
CA ARG A 260 2.96 -6.36 -17.00
C ARG A 260 3.19 -4.85 -17.03
N GLU A 261 2.32 -4.07 -16.38
CA GLU A 261 2.50 -2.62 -16.24
C GLU A 261 3.79 -2.31 -15.48
N LEU A 262 4.03 -3.00 -14.37
CA LEU A 262 5.22 -2.86 -13.54
C LEU A 262 6.50 -3.21 -14.31
N GLU A 263 6.52 -4.33 -15.06
CA GLU A 263 7.64 -4.71 -15.93
C GLU A 263 7.93 -3.64 -16.99
N SER A 264 6.89 -3.07 -17.60
CA SER A 264 7.02 -1.99 -18.59
C SER A 264 7.61 -0.72 -17.98
N VAL A 265 7.15 -0.34 -16.77
CA VAL A 265 7.67 0.84 -16.05
C VAL A 265 9.13 0.63 -15.66
N LEU A 266 9.49 -0.52 -15.10
CA LEU A 266 10.87 -0.86 -14.74
C LEU A 266 11.81 -0.83 -15.95
N ALA A 267 11.37 -1.40 -17.08
CA ALA A 267 12.14 -1.40 -18.32
C ALA A 267 12.37 0.01 -18.86
N LYS A 268 11.42 0.93 -18.70
CA LYS A 268 11.56 2.35 -19.10
C LYS A 268 12.44 3.13 -18.13
N ALA A 269 12.30 2.88 -16.83
CA ALA A 269 13.04 3.55 -15.77
C ALA A 269 14.56 3.35 -15.89
N GLY A 270 14.99 2.16 -16.34
CA GLY A 270 16.40 1.80 -16.52
C GLY A 270 17.09 2.33 -17.79
N ARG A 271 16.37 2.99 -18.70
CA ARG A 271 16.92 3.45 -20.00
C ARG A 271 17.75 4.74 -19.83
N PRO A 272 18.88 4.90 -20.55
CA PRO A 272 19.59 6.18 -20.63
C PRO A 272 18.73 7.34 -21.19
N PRO A 273 19.14 8.61 -21.04
CA PRO A 273 20.31 9.08 -20.29
C PRO A 273 20.06 9.15 -18.77
N PHE A 274 21.13 8.99 -17.99
CA PHE A 274 21.19 9.27 -16.56
C PHE A 274 22.04 10.53 -16.37
N PRO A 275 21.44 11.74 -16.33
CA PRO A 275 22.17 12.99 -16.17
C PRO A 275 22.62 13.19 -14.71
N ALA A 276 23.45 12.28 -14.20
CA ALA A 276 23.99 12.31 -12.84
C ALA A 276 25.37 11.63 -12.79
N SER A 277 26.02 11.67 -11.62
CA SER A 277 27.27 10.94 -11.38
C SER A 277 27.08 9.42 -11.53
N PRO A 278 28.13 8.68 -11.93
CA PRO A 278 28.09 7.22 -12.00
C PRO A 278 27.71 6.55 -10.66
N GLU A 279 28.08 7.14 -9.53
CA GLU A 279 27.70 6.70 -8.19
C GLU A 279 26.19 6.76 -7.99
N LEU A 280 25.58 7.87 -8.42
CA LEU A 280 24.15 8.08 -8.25
C LEU A 280 23.31 7.26 -9.24
N GLU A 281 23.82 7.05 -10.45
CA GLU A 281 23.24 6.08 -11.36
C GLU A 281 23.27 4.66 -10.76
N ARG A 282 24.40 4.26 -10.15
CA ARG A 282 24.54 2.94 -9.51
C ARG A 282 23.53 2.74 -8.37
N SER A 283 23.31 3.75 -7.53
CA SER A 283 22.32 3.63 -6.43
C SER A 283 20.89 3.54 -6.97
N TYR A 284 20.51 4.32 -7.99
CA TYR A 284 19.21 4.17 -8.64
C TYR A 284 19.03 2.79 -9.29
N ARG A 285 20.06 2.26 -9.93
CA ARG A 285 20.03 0.91 -10.51
C ARG A 285 19.91 -0.19 -9.45
N ALA A 286 20.47 0.02 -8.24
CA ALA A 286 20.26 -0.89 -7.11
C ALA A 286 18.78 -0.93 -6.69
N PHE A 287 18.10 0.22 -6.65
CA PHE A 287 16.65 0.28 -6.46
C PHE A 287 15.89 -0.52 -7.54
N LEU A 288 16.19 -0.27 -8.82
CA LEU A 288 15.52 -0.98 -9.91
C LEU A 288 15.73 -2.51 -9.83
N LYS A 289 16.90 -2.95 -9.37
CA LYS A 289 17.21 -4.37 -9.19
C LYS A 289 16.34 -5.01 -8.11
N GLU A 290 16.18 -4.38 -6.94
CA GLU A 290 15.27 -4.88 -5.91
C GLU A 290 13.82 -4.87 -6.40
N ALA A 291 13.40 -3.78 -7.06
CA ALA A 291 12.03 -3.63 -7.55
C ALA A 291 11.66 -4.66 -8.64
N ALA A 292 12.64 -5.12 -9.42
CA ALA A 292 12.46 -6.15 -10.43
C ALA A 292 12.12 -7.53 -9.87
N LEU A 293 12.42 -7.80 -8.58
CA LEU A 293 12.02 -9.05 -7.93
C LEU A 293 10.52 -9.13 -7.66
N PHE A 294 9.83 -7.98 -7.59
CA PHE A 294 8.41 -7.92 -7.28
C PHE A 294 7.54 -8.54 -8.40
N PRO A 295 7.69 -8.19 -9.69
CA PRO A 295 6.94 -8.86 -10.76
C PRO A 295 7.27 -10.35 -10.88
N GLU A 296 8.49 -10.79 -10.55
CA GLU A 296 8.85 -12.22 -10.46
C GLU A 296 8.06 -12.92 -9.35
N GLY A 297 7.93 -12.28 -8.18
CA GLY A 297 7.09 -12.76 -7.09
C GLY A 297 5.61 -12.83 -7.46
N LEU A 298 5.10 -11.83 -8.19
CA LEU A 298 3.72 -11.84 -8.72
C LEU A 298 3.51 -12.98 -9.71
N ALA A 299 4.46 -13.21 -10.63
CA ALA A 299 4.39 -14.31 -11.59
C ALA A 299 4.31 -15.67 -10.88
N ARG A 300 5.16 -15.88 -9.87
CA ARG A 300 5.14 -17.09 -9.03
C ARG A 300 3.80 -17.26 -8.33
N GLY A 301 3.23 -16.19 -7.78
CA GLY A 301 1.94 -16.25 -7.08
C GLY A 301 0.75 -16.48 -8.00
N LEU A 302 0.81 -16.02 -9.24
CA LEU A 302 -0.18 -16.32 -10.26
C LEU A 302 -0.15 -17.80 -10.67
N ALA A 303 1.04 -18.40 -10.74
CA ALA A 303 1.25 -19.80 -11.11
C ALA A 303 0.95 -20.78 -9.96
N GLU A 304 1.49 -20.52 -8.77
CA GLU A 304 1.48 -21.44 -7.62
C GLU A 304 0.41 -21.09 -6.57
N GLY A 305 -0.14 -19.88 -6.64
CA GLY A 305 -1.02 -19.31 -5.61
C GLY A 305 -0.28 -18.38 -4.64
N PHE A 306 -1.02 -17.45 -4.03
CA PHE A 306 -0.48 -16.47 -3.09
C PHE A 306 -0.50 -16.99 -1.66
N TYR A 307 0.27 -18.05 -1.39
CA TYR A 307 0.46 -18.57 -0.04
C TYR A 307 1.27 -17.61 0.83
N SER A 308 1.15 -17.76 2.14
CA SER A 308 1.64 -16.78 3.11
C SER A 308 3.16 -16.53 3.08
N PRO A 309 4.03 -17.54 2.91
CA PRO A 309 5.44 -17.30 2.60
C PRO A 309 5.66 -16.36 1.40
N LEU A 310 4.98 -16.58 0.27
CA LEU A 310 5.14 -15.73 -0.91
C LEU A 310 4.64 -14.30 -0.67
N ARG A 311 3.55 -14.12 0.07
CA ARG A 311 3.05 -12.78 0.47
C ARG A 311 4.07 -12.04 1.35
N ARG A 312 4.72 -12.76 2.28
CA ARG A 312 5.81 -12.20 3.09
C ARG A 312 7.02 -11.82 2.23
N ASP A 313 7.38 -12.66 1.25
CA ASP A 313 8.46 -12.35 0.31
C ASP A 313 8.17 -11.08 -0.49
N LEU A 314 6.95 -10.92 -1.01
CA LEU A 314 6.52 -9.70 -1.72
C LEU A 314 6.61 -8.45 -0.83
N ASN A 315 6.14 -8.54 0.42
CA ASN A 315 6.26 -7.44 1.38
C ASN A 315 7.74 -7.10 1.67
N SER A 316 8.59 -8.12 1.80
CA SER A 316 10.03 -7.93 2.00
C SER A 316 10.69 -7.29 0.79
N ILE A 317 10.33 -7.69 -0.43
CA ILE A 317 10.83 -7.07 -1.67
C ILE A 317 10.41 -5.59 -1.74
N ALA A 318 9.15 -5.27 -1.44
CA ALA A 318 8.69 -3.89 -1.41
C ALA A 318 9.47 -3.03 -0.39
N ALA A 319 9.71 -3.57 0.81
CA ALA A 319 10.51 -2.91 1.84
C ALA A 319 11.96 -2.68 1.40
N ARG A 320 12.64 -3.70 0.85
CA ARG A 320 14.02 -3.57 0.33
C ARG A 320 14.12 -2.62 -0.85
N SER A 321 13.12 -2.63 -1.74
CA SER A 321 13.05 -1.67 -2.86
C SER A 321 12.96 -0.24 -2.34
N ARG A 322 12.14 -0.01 -1.32
CA ARG A 322 12.01 1.31 -0.68
C ARG A 322 13.29 1.71 0.05
N GLU A 323 13.94 0.80 0.77
CA GLU A 323 15.25 1.04 1.38
C GLU A 323 16.31 1.46 0.34
N ALA A 324 16.40 0.73 -0.78
CA ALA A 324 17.33 1.03 -1.86
C ALA A 324 17.03 2.39 -2.52
N TYR A 325 15.75 2.72 -2.73
CA TYR A 325 15.34 4.02 -3.24
C TYR A 325 15.68 5.16 -2.27
N ASN A 326 15.50 4.92 -0.98
CA ASN A 326 15.84 5.88 0.07
C ASN A 326 17.34 6.12 0.16
N ALA A 327 18.17 5.08 -0.03
CA ALA A 327 19.62 5.25 -0.17
C ALA A 327 19.98 6.09 -1.41
N PHE A 328 19.29 5.88 -2.53
CA PHE A 328 19.41 6.74 -3.72
C PHE A 328 19.03 8.19 -3.41
N ALA A 329 17.90 8.44 -2.75
CA ALA A 329 17.43 9.79 -2.42
C ALA A 329 18.40 10.54 -1.49
N ARG A 330 19.01 9.84 -0.50
CA ARG A 330 20.06 10.42 0.33
C ARG A 330 21.32 10.75 -0.48
N ALA A 331 21.76 9.84 -1.35
CA ALA A 331 22.94 10.06 -2.19
C ALA A 331 22.74 11.25 -3.14
N ALA A 332 21.55 11.36 -3.75
CA ALA A 332 21.13 12.47 -4.60
C ALA A 332 21.18 13.83 -3.89
N ASN A 333 20.96 13.84 -2.57
CA ASN A 333 20.95 15.04 -1.77
C ASN A 333 22.36 15.46 -1.27
N GLN A 334 23.34 14.56 -1.31
CA GLN A 334 24.72 14.81 -0.89
C GLN A 334 25.65 15.21 -2.04
N SER A 335 25.23 14.98 -3.29
CA SER A 335 25.95 15.27 -4.52
C SER A 335 25.61 16.64 -5.09
#